data_AF-A0A957DTS4-F1
#
_entry.id   AF-A0A957DTS4-F1
#
_cell.length_a   1.000
_cell.length_b   1.000
_cell.length_c   1.000
_cell.angle_alpha   90.00
_cell.angle_beta   90.00
_cell.angle_gamma   90.00
#
_symmetry.space_group_name_H-M   'P 1'
#
loop_
_entity.id
_entity.type
_entity.pdbx_description
1 polymer ?
#
loop_
_entity_poly.entity_id
_entity_poly.type
_entity_poly.pdbx_seq_one_letter_code
_entity_poly.pdbx_strand_id
1 'polypeptide(L)'
;MPRGPYTHQFAHLGVNKNRKTWTAVTTHRAPHKPLLLLSVLDLFEQGSITTNLIELTPELGELVALYWDQVRPPIQRAMLTYPFY
;
A
#
# COMPACT_ATOMS: atom_id res chain seq x y z
N MET A 1 -6.12 -22.22 -6.53
CA MET A 1 -5.20 -21.31 -7.24
C MET A 1 -3.76 -21.59 -6.82
N PRO A 2 -2.78 -21.68 -7.74
CA PRO A 2 -1.39 -21.91 -7.38
C PRO A 2 -0.82 -20.64 -6.71
N ARG A 3 -0.52 -20.74 -5.41
CA ARG A 3 -0.07 -19.62 -4.56
C ARG A 3 1.41 -19.20 -4.79
N GLY A 4 2.14 -19.98 -5.61
CA GLY A 4 3.60 -19.91 -5.74
C GLY A 4 4.18 -18.61 -6.32
N PRO A 5 3.72 -18.09 -7.47
CA PRO A 5 4.37 -16.93 -8.10
C PRO A 5 4.03 -15.60 -7.41
N TYR A 6 2.80 -15.45 -6.92
CA TYR A 6 2.34 -14.17 -6.37
C TYR A 6 2.94 -13.87 -5.00
N THR A 7 3.05 -14.87 -4.11
CA THR A 7 3.67 -14.68 -2.78
C THR A 7 5.11 -14.15 -2.89
N HIS A 8 5.89 -14.64 -3.86
CA HIS A 8 7.22 -14.11 -4.15
C HIS A 8 7.16 -12.65 -4.67
N GLN A 9 6.26 -12.33 -5.59
CA GLN A 9 6.10 -10.95 -6.10
C GLN A 9 5.68 -9.96 -4.99
N PHE A 10 4.77 -10.38 -4.10
CA PHE A 10 4.34 -9.61 -2.94
C PHE A 10 5.48 -9.37 -1.93
N ALA A 11 6.33 -10.37 -1.67
CA ALA A 11 7.47 -10.23 -0.77
C ALA A 11 8.57 -9.30 -1.34
N HIS A 12 8.68 -9.23 -2.67
CA HIS A 12 9.73 -8.51 -3.39
C HIS A 12 9.22 -7.25 -4.13
N LEU A 13 8.19 -6.59 -3.59
CA LEU A 13 7.66 -5.35 -4.16
C LEU A 13 8.76 -4.28 -4.32
N GLY A 14 8.79 -3.64 -5.49
CA GLY A 14 9.71 -2.55 -5.81
C GLY A 14 9.34 -1.27 -5.06
N VAL A 15 9.88 -1.13 -3.85
CA VAL A 15 9.64 0.02 -2.95
C VAL A 15 10.87 0.92 -2.83
N ASN A 16 10.64 2.22 -2.68
CA ASN A 16 11.70 3.20 -2.42
C ASN A 16 12.32 2.93 -1.02
N LYS A 17 13.66 2.89 -0.94
CA LYS A 17 14.41 2.51 0.28
C LYS A 17 15.20 3.67 0.90
N ASN A 18 14.74 4.90 0.73
CA ASN A 18 15.45 6.07 1.26
C ASN A 18 15.39 6.11 2.80
N ARG A 19 16.49 5.70 3.46
CA ARG A 19 16.60 5.69 4.93
C ARG A 19 16.53 7.07 5.58
N LYS A 20 16.75 8.17 4.83
CA LYS A 20 16.57 9.54 5.35
C LYS A 20 15.10 9.91 5.43
N THR A 21 14.29 9.34 4.54
CA THR A 21 12.85 9.58 4.44
C THR A 21 12.06 8.59 5.29
N TRP A 22 12.48 7.32 5.33
CA TRP A 22 11.70 6.23 5.94
C TRP A 22 12.36 5.72 7.22
N THR A 23 11.56 5.60 8.28
CA THR A 23 12.01 5.21 9.61
C THR A 23 11.96 3.69 9.81
N ALA A 24 12.40 3.22 10.97
CA ALA A 24 12.30 1.82 11.35
C ALA A 24 10.84 1.31 11.34
N VAL A 25 9.86 2.19 11.59
CA VAL A 25 8.41 1.86 11.56
C VAL A 25 7.99 1.28 10.21
N THR A 26 8.54 1.81 9.11
CA THR A 26 8.24 1.33 7.76
C THR A 26 9.34 0.44 7.21
N THR A 27 10.17 -0.17 8.07
CA THR A 27 11.35 -0.98 7.69
C THR A 27 12.35 -0.23 6.80
N HIS A 28 12.39 1.11 6.90
CA HIS A 28 13.12 2.01 6.01
C HIS A 28 12.72 1.93 4.54
N ARG A 29 11.45 1.60 4.29
CA ARG A 29 10.88 1.48 2.95
C ARG A 29 9.62 2.33 2.85
N ALA A 30 9.31 2.77 1.65
CA ALA A 30 8.09 3.49 1.38
C ALA A 30 6.88 2.53 1.45
N PRO A 31 5.88 2.81 2.30
CA PRO A 31 4.80 1.86 2.54
C PRO A 31 3.65 1.96 1.52
N HIS A 32 3.64 2.97 0.63
CA HIS A 32 2.51 3.24 -0.28
C HIS A 32 2.11 2.04 -1.16
N LYS A 33 3.07 1.32 -1.78
CA LYS A 33 2.75 0.12 -2.60
C LYS A 33 2.23 -1.05 -1.75
N PRO A 34 2.89 -1.44 -0.65
CA PRO A 34 2.36 -2.45 0.26
C PRO A 34 0.95 -2.12 0.79
N LEU A 35 0.71 -0.87 1.18
CA LEU A 35 -0.58 -0.44 1.71
C LEU A 35 -1.68 -0.48 0.65
N LEU A 36 -1.40 -0.01 -0.56
CA LEU A 36 -2.36 -0.11 -1.67
C LEU A 36 -2.76 -1.56 -1.93
N LEU A 37 -1.79 -2.47 -1.98
CA LEU A 37 -2.07 -3.89 -2.20
C LEU A 37 -2.85 -4.52 -1.05
N LEU A 38 -2.56 -4.14 0.20
CA LEU A 38 -3.32 -4.58 1.36
C LEU A 38 -4.78 -4.11 1.26
N SER A 39 -5.01 -2.83 0.97
CA SER A 39 -6.36 -2.28 0.79
C SER A 39 -7.13 -2.97 -0.34
N VAL A 40 -6.48 -3.30 -1.46
CA VAL A 40 -7.11 -4.08 -2.54
C VAL A 40 -7.51 -5.47 -2.05
N LEU A 41 -6.64 -6.17 -1.32
CA LEU A 41 -6.94 -7.50 -0.77
C LEU A 41 -8.10 -7.45 0.24
N ASP A 42 -8.17 -6.44 1.09
CA ASP A 42 -9.26 -6.26 2.03
C ASP A 42 -10.60 -6.00 1.33
N LEU A 43 -10.60 -5.22 0.24
CA LEU A 43 -11.80 -4.99 -0.57
C LEU A 43 -12.23 -6.22 -1.36
N PHE A 44 -11.30 -7.09 -1.77
CA PHE A 44 -11.63 -8.41 -2.32
C PHE A 44 -12.27 -9.31 -1.27
N GLU A 45 -11.72 -9.35 -0.05
CA GLU A 45 -12.27 -10.16 1.04
C GLU A 45 -13.67 -9.69 1.46
N GLN A 46 -13.91 -8.37 1.44
CA GLN A 46 -15.23 -7.78 1.70
C GLN A 46 -16.24 -8.00 0.57
N GLY A 47 -15.80 -8.47 -0.61
CA GLY A 47 -16.64 -8.62 -1.79
C GLY A 47 -16.97 -7.31 -2.51
N SER A 48 -16.35 -6.19 -2.10
CA SER A 48 -16.49 -4.88 -2.75
C SER A 48 -15.80 -4.83 -4.12
N ILE A 49 -14.63 -5.49 -4.24
CA ILE A 49 -13.96 -5.73 -5.52
C ILE A 49 -14.16 -7.20 -5.88
N THR A 50 -14.68 -7.45 -7.07
CA THR A 50 -14.96 -8.80 -7.57
C THR A 50 -14.28 -9.09 -8.91
N THR A 51 -13.62 -8.09 -9.50
CA THR A 51 -12.94 -8.22 -10.79
C THR A 51 -11.47 -7.84 -10.67
N ASN A 52 -10.65 -8.30 -11.62
CA ASN A 52 -9.23 -7.98 -11.65
C ASN A 52 -8.94 -6.55 -12.16
N LEU A 53 -9.95 -5.83 -12.65
CA LEU A 53 -9.82 -4.42 -12.98
C LEU A 53 -10.01 -3.62 -11.70
N ILE A 54 -8.91 -3.08 -11.18
CA ILE A 54 -8.91 -2.26 -9.97
C ILE A 54 -9.02 -0.80 -10.38
N GLU A 55 -10.22 -0.24 -10.23
CA GLU A 55 -10.45 1.19 -10.43
C GLU A 55 -10.04 1.96 -9.18
N LEU A 56 -9.57 3.20 -9.38
CA LEU A 56 -9.24 4.08 -8.26
C LEU A 56 -10.53 4.71 -7.72
N THR A 57 -11.24 3.96 -6.88
CA THR A 57 -12.50 4.42 -6.28
C THR A 57 -12.23 5.25 -5.01
N PRO A 58 -13.19 6.11 -4.59
CA PRO A 58 -13.08 6.82 -3.32
C PRO A 58 -12.85 5.90 -2.13
N GLU A 59 -13.53 4.74 -2.09
CA GLU A 59 -13.44 3.75 -1.02
C GLU A 59 -12.03 3.16 -0.91
N LEU A 60 -11.40 2.85 -2.06
CA LEU A 60 -10.01 2.41 -2.09
C LEU A 60 -9.07 3.50 -1.59
N GLY A 61 -9.29 4.76 -2.02
CA GLY A 61 -8.51 5.91 -1.57
C GLY A 61 -8.60 6.14 -0.06
N GLU A 62 -9.80 6.05 0.50
CA GLU A 62 -10.06 6.18 1.94
C GLU A 62 -9.39 5.05 2.74
N LEU A 63 -9.48 3.81 2.28
CA LEU A 63 -8.87 2.67 2.97
C LEU A 63 -7.34 2.78 3.00
N VAL A 64 -6.73 3.21 1.88
CA VAL A 64 -5.28 3.47 1.81
C VAL A 64 -4.89 4.60 2.75
N ALA A 65 -5.68 5.68 2.81
CA ALA A 65 -5.41 6.80 3.71
C ALA A 65 -5.51 6.39 5.19
N LEU A 66 -6.49 5.56 5.55
CA LEU A 66 -6.65 5.02 6.90
C LEU A 66 -5.43 4.19 7.31
N TYR A 67 -4.97 3.27 6.45
CA TYR A 67 -3.77 2.48 6.76
C TYR A 67 -2.50 3.32 6.77
N TRP A 68 -2.42 4.32 5.89
CA TRP A 68 -1.33 5.27 5.91
C TRP A 68 -1.25 6.01 7.25
N ASP A 69 -2.36 6.48 7.78
CA ASP A 69 -2.40 7.22 9.05
C ASP A 69 -2.00 6.36 10.27
N GLN A 70 -2.22 5.04 10.21
CA GLN A 70 -1.75 4.10 11.25
C GLN A 70 -0.23 3.85 11.18
N VAL A 71 0.35 3.84 9.98
CA VAL A 71 1.74 3.40 9.75
C VAL A 71 2.70 4.58 9.59
N ARG A 72 2.19 5.78 9.29
CA ARG A 72 3.03 6.96 9.05
C ARG A 72 3.85 7.31 10.29
N PRO A 73 5.15 7.62 10.14
CA PRO A 73 5.93 8.18 11.23
C PRO A 73 5.33 9.53 11.68
N PRO A 74 5.29 9.84 12.99
CA PRO A 74 4.75 11.11 13.50
C PRO A 74 5.40 12.37 12.90
N ILE A 75 6.59 12.22 12.30
CA ILE A 75 7.45 13.31 11.82
C ILE A 75 7.14 13.70 10.36
N GLN A 76 6.36 12.91 9.61
CA GLN A 76 6.06 13.19 8.19
C GLN A 76 4.65 13.77 8.01
N ARG A 77 4.57 15.05 7.62
CA ARG A 77 3.32 15.64 7.10
C ARG A 77 2.92 14.89 5.82
N ALA A 78 1.68 14.42 5.78
CA ALA A 78 1.10 13.81 4.60
C ALA A 78 1.10 14.81 3.42
N MET A 79 1.67 14.42 2.29
CA MET A 79 1.47 15.10 1.01
C MET A 79 0.92 14.08 0.02
N LEU A 80 -0.34 14.27 -0.36
CA LEU A 80 -1.13 13.52 -1.36
C LEU A 80 -0.49 13.43 -2.75
N THR A 81 0.68 14.03 -2.98
CA THR A 81 1.32 14.20 -4.30
C THR A 81 2.26 13.06 -4.71
N TYR A 82 2.55 12.09 -3.84
CA TYR A 82 3.56 11.07 -4.12
C TYR A 82 3.16 9.79 -4.91
N PRO A 83 1.89 9.52 -5.29
CA PRO A 83 1.60 8.31 -6.07
C PRO A 83 1.92 8.41 -7.58
N PHE A 84 2.37 9.56 -8.09
CA PHE A 84 2.62 9.78 -9.53
C PHE A 84 4.08 10.07 -9.92
N TYR A 85 5.06 9.85 -9.04
CA TYR A 85 6.50 10.01 -9.32
C TYR A 85 7.33 8.81 -8.88
#